data_AF-A0A1F8QM40-F1
#
_entry.id   AF-A0A1F8QM40-F1
#
_cell.length_a   1.000
_cell.length_b   1.000
_cell.length_c   1.000
_cell.angle_alpha   90.00
_cell.angle_beta   90.00
_cell.angle_gamma   90.00
#
_symmetry.space_group_name_H-M   'P 1'
#
loop_
_entity.id
_entity.type
_entity.pdbx_description
1 polymer ?
#
loop_
_entity_poly.entity_id
_entity_poly.type
_entity_poly.pdbx_seq_one_letter_code
_entity_poly.pdbx_strand_id
1 'polypeptide(L)'
;MRSYSEHLIETGDSVTLLERWMDLNQSGNVVRNVVQESDTLTFGDQMFAWEDLDAAAGVYIVGFIVEDLDGNAYPTFTQMTVR
;
A
#
# COMPACT_ATOMS: atom_id res chain seq x y z
N MET A 1 8.42 -16.48 22.51
CA MET A 1 8.90 -15.08 22.50
C MET A 1 9.48 -14.83 21.10
N ARG A 2 8.83 -14.01 20.26
CA ARG A 2 9.43 -13.61 18.98
C ARG A 2 10.48 -12.54 19.30
N SER A 3 11.75 -12.86 19.07
CA SER A 3 12.82 -11.87 19.10
C SER A 3 12.77 -11.13 17.76
N TYR A 4 12.51 -9.83 17.79
CA TYR A 4 12.71 -8.97 16.63
C TYR A 4 14.15 -8.47 16.71
N SER A 5 14.93 -8.72 15.66
CA SER A 5 16.22 -8.04 15.46
C SER A 5 15.96 -6.76 14.68
N GLU A 6 16.47 -5.63 15.18
CA GLU A 6 16.52 -4.39 14.41
C GLU A 6 17.67 -4.50 13.40
N HIS A 7 17.36 -4.29 12.12
CA HIS A 7 18.36 -4.22 11.05
C HIS A 7 18.40 -2.77 10.56
N LEU A 8 19.55 -2.11 10.71
CA LEU A 8 19.78 -0.78 10.17
C LEU A 8 20.11 -0.93 8.69
N ILE A 9 19.38 -0.21 7.84
CA ILE A 9 19.57 -0.26 6.38
C ILE A 9 20.91 0.39 6.00
N GLU A 10 21.71 -0.33 5.22
CA GLU A 10 23.01 0.13 4.71
C GLU A 10 23.02 0.25 3.18
N THR A 11 23.99 1.00 2.63
CA THR A 11 24.23 1.03 1.19
C THR A 11 24.52 -0.38 0.67
N GLY A 12 23.75 -0.83 -0.32
CA GLY A 12 23.80 -2.18 -0.90
C GLY A 12 22.69 -3.11 -0.42
N ASP A 13 21.98 -2.78 0.67
CA ASP A 13 20.81 -3.54 1.09
C ASP A 13 19.70 -3.46 0.03
N SER A 14 18.89 -4.51 -0.05
CA SER A 14 17.74 -4.56 -0.96
C SER A 14 16.47 -4.98 -0.24
N VAL A 15 15.36 -4.36 -0.61
CA VAL A 15 14.01 -4.72 -0.12
C VAL A 15 13.08 -4.92 -1.30
N THR A 16 12.28 -5.98 -1.27
CA THR A 16 11.20 -6.18 -2.24
C THR A 16 9.91 -5.63 -1.64
N LEU A 17 9.26 -4.72 -2.36
CA LEU A 17 7.98 -4.18 -1.92
C LEU A 17 6.90 -5.24 -2.07
N LEU A 18 6.12 -5.42 -1.00
CA LEU A 18 4.88 -6.20 -1.05
C LEU A 18 3.71 -5.24 -1.07
N GLU A 19 2.99 -5.24 -2.19
CA GLU A 19 1.77 -4.48 -2.35
C GLU A 19 0.57 -5.33 -1.97
N ARG A 20 -0.38 -4.72 -1.26
CA ARG A 20 -1.67 -5.34 -0.97
C ARG A 20 -2.78 -4.59 -1.70
N TRP A 21 -3.47 -5.28 -2.57
CA TRP A 21 -4.60 -4.79 -3.34
C TRP A 21 -5.92 -5.35 -2.81
N MET A 22 -6.95 -4.52 -2.77
CA MET A 22 -8.32 -4.91 -2.43
C MET A 22 -9.21 -4.72 -3.65
N ASP A 23 -9.68 -5.82 -4.24
CA ASP A 23 -10.67 -5.75 -5.31
C ASP A 23 -12.03 -5.47 -4.69
N LEU A 24 -12.71 -4.41 -5.14
CA LEU A 24 -14.03 -4.02 -4.68
C LEU A 24 -15.09 -4.36 -5.73
N ASN A 25 -16.28 -4.77 -5.29
CA ASN A 25 -17.44 -4.82 -6.19
C ASN A 25 -18.06 -3.42 -6.38
N GLN A 26 -19.10 -3.34 -7.23
CA GLN A 26 -19.78 -2.07 -7.55
C GLN A 26 -20.39 -1.35 -6.33
N SER A 27 -20.59 -2.05 -5.21
CA SER A 27 -21.10 -1.47 -3.97
C SER A 27 -19.98 -1.11 -2.98
N GLY A 28 -18.71 -1.20 -3.40
CA GLY A 28 -17.54 -0.88 -2.57
C GLY A 28 -17.17 -1.97 -1.56
N ASN A 29 -17.77 -3.16 -1.63
CA ASN A 29 -17.41 -4.26 -0.73
C ASN A 29 -16.19 -5.00 -1.27
N VAL A 30 -15.23 -5.29 -0.39
CA VAL A 30 -14.05 -6.10 -0.72
C VAL A 30 -14.48 -7.51 -1.11
N VAL A 31 -14.14 -7.93 -2.33
CA VAL A 31 -14.37 -9.30 -2.83
C VAL A 31 -13.09 -10.12 -2.85
N ARG A 32 -11.91 -9.48 -2.83
CA ARG A 32 -10.63 -10.16 -2.83
C ARG A 32 -9.53 -9.29 -2.24
N ASN A 33 -8.61 -9.92 -1.51
CA ASN A 33 -7.32 -9.34 -1.16
C ASN A 33 -6.24 -10.05 -1.98
N VAL A 34 -5.35 -9.28 -2.61
CA VAL A 34 -4.20 -9.79 -3.37
C VAL A 34 -2.95 -9.20 -2.76
N VAL A 35 -1.97 -10.05 -2.46
CA VAL A 35 -0.61 -9.61 -2.13
C VAL A 35 0.27 -9.91 -3.33
N GLN A 36 1.04 -8.92 -3.77
CA GLN A 36 1.92 -9.02 -4.92
C GLN A 36 3.29 -8.46 -4.58
N GLU A 37 4.33 -9.17 -5.01
CA GLU A 37 5.69 -8.61 -5.06
C GLU A 37 5.76 -7.59 -6.18
N SER A 38 6.20 -6.39 -5.82
CA SER A 38 6.46 -5.26 -6.71
C SER A 38 7.98 -5.14 -6.91
N ASP A 39 8.47 -3.93 -7.11
CA ASP A 39 9.88 -3.69 -7.37
C ASP A 39 10.77 -4.04 -6.18
N THR A 40 12.01 -4.42 -6.50
CA THR A 40 13.09 -4.54 -5.52
C THR A 40 13.91 -3.25 -5.53
N LEU A 41 13.93 -2.57 -4.38
CA LEU A 41 14.68 -1.35 -4.18
C LEU A 41 16.01 -1.65 -3.53
N THR A 42 17.11 -1.24 -4.17
CA THR A 42 18.46 -1.32 -3.61
C THR A 42 18.90 0.06 -3.11
N PHE A 43 19.30 0.14 -1.84
CA PHE A 43 19.74 1.38 -1.22
C PHE A 43 21.14 1.75 -1.72
N GLY A 44 21.28 2.98 -2.21
CA GLY A 44 22.53 3.55 -2.70
C GLY A 44 22.91 4.83 -1.97
N ASP A 45 23.87 5.58 -2.52
CA ASP A 45 24.31 6.87 -1.96
C ASP A 45 23.25 7.98 -2.10
N GLN A 46 22.23 7.78 -2.95
CA GLN A 46 21.09 8.67 -3.12
C GLN A 46 19.80 7.96 -2.71
N MET A 47 18.97 8.67 -1.93
CA MET A 47 17.65 8.17 -1.53
C MET A 47 16.67 8.14 -2.71
N PHE A 48 15.67 7.26 -2.61
CA PHE A 48 14.59 7.17 -3.59
C PHE A 48 13.81 8.49 -3.67
N ALA A 49 13.44 8.87 -4.89
CA ALA A 49 12.51 9.94 -5.14
C ALA A 49 11.10 9.36 -5.30
N TRP A 50 10.11 10.04 -4.73
CA TRP A 50 8.72 9.78 -5.02
C TRP A 50 8.27 10.71 -6.15
N GLU A 51 7.51 10.16 -7.09
CA GLU A 51 6.83 10.92 -8.13
C GLU A 51 5.33 10.88 -7.86
N ASP A 52 4.72 12.05 -7.79
CA ASP A 52 3.27 12.17 -7.72
C ASP A 52 2.71 12.08 -9.13
N LEU A 53 1.92 11.04 -9.38
CA LEU A 53 1.19 10.88 -10.64
C LEU A 53 -0.28 11.23 -10.43
N ASP A 54 -0.80 12.12 -11.29
CA ASP A 54 -2.24 12.37 -11.34
C ASP A 54 -2.98 11.12 -11.84
N ALA A 55 -4.07 10.79 -11.16
CA ALA A 55 -4.94 9.71 -11.61
C ALA A 55 -5.54 10.04 -12.98
N ALA A 56 -5.61 9.04 -13.87
CA ALA A 56 -6.30 9.20 -15.14
C ALA A 56 -7.79 9.53 -14.94
N ALA A 57 -8.43 10.14 -15.95
CA ALA A 57 -9.86 10.41 -15.89
C ALA A 57 -10.66 9.10 -15.75
N GLY A 58 -11.60 9.07 -14.78
CA GLY A 58 -12.30 7.84 -14.45
C GLY A 58 -13.10 7.91 -13.15
N VAL A 59 -13.83 6.83 -12.86
CA VAL A 59 -14.56 6.65 -11.59
C VAL A 59 -13.73 5.78 -10.67
N TYR A 60 -13.48 6.28 -9.46
CA TYR A 60 -12.68 5.62 -8.45
C TYR A 60 -13.47 5.46 -7.16
N ILE A 61 -13.19 4.40 -6.41
CA ILE A 61 -13.57 4.27 -5.01
C ILE A 61 -12.31 4.52 -4.19
N VAL A 62 -12.35 5.54 -3.33
CA VAL A 62 -11.24 5.93 -2.45
C VAL A 62 -11.71 5.81 -1.01
N GLY A 63 -10.84 5.36 -0.12
CA GLY A 63 -11.20 5.25 1.28
C GLY A 63 -10.03 5.00 2.20
N PHE A 64 -10.32 5.08 3.49
CA PHE A 64 -9.38 4.79 4.57
C PHE A 64 -9.86 3.58 5.33
N ILE A 65 -8.92 2.72 5.74
CA ILE A 65 -9.16 1.67 6.71
C ILE A 65 -8.31 1.99 7.92
N VAL A 66 -8.96 2.19 9.06
CA VAL A 66 -8.27 2.39 10.35
C VAL A 66 -8.37 1.10 11.13
N GLU A 67 -7.24 0.52 11.53
CA GLU A 67 -7.18 -0.67 12.38
C GLU A 67 -6.73 -0.25 13.79
N ASP A 68 -7.48 -0.66 14.81
CA ASP A 68 -7.08 -0.44 16.22
C ASP A 68 -6.00 -1.44 16.66
N LEU A 69 -5.49 -1.28 17.90
CA LEU A 69 -4.44 -2.17 18.43
C LEU A 69 -4.92 -3.60 18.71
N ASP A 70 -6.23 -3.82 18.71
CA ASP A 70 -6.86 -5.13 18.89
C ASP A 70 -7.15 -5.83 17.54
N GLY A 71 -6.83 -5.17 16.42
CA GLY A 71 -7.01 -5.68 15.07
C GLY A 71 -8.42 -5.46 14.49
N ASN A 72 -9.25 -4.61 15.11
CA ASN A 72 -10.56 -4.26 14.53
C ASN A 72 -10.39 -3.18 13.46
N ALA A 73 -10.87 -3.48 12.25
CA ALA A 73 -10.77 -2.57 11.11
C ALA A 73 -12.08 -1.77 10.88
N TYR A 74 -11.93 -0.47 10.66
CA TYR A 74 -13.00 0.50 10.43
C TYR A 74 -12.82 1.17 9.06
N PRO A 75 -13.48 0.66 8.01
CA PRO A 75 -13.37 1.22 6.68
C PRO A 75 -14.34 2.38 6.45
N THR A 76 -13.90 3.40 5.71
CA THR A 76 -14.77 4.44 5.12
C THR A 76 -14.39 4.64 3.67
N PHE A 77 -15.39 4.68 2.78
CA PHE A 77 -15.20 4.78 1.33
C PHE A 77 -16.06 5.87 0.75
N THR A 78 -15.57 6.51 -0.31
CA THR A 78 -16.32 7.43 -1.16
C THR A 78 -16.05 7.13 -2.63
N GLN A 79 -17.06 7.35 -3.46
CA GLN A 79 -16.89 7.31 -4.91
C GLN A 79 -16.57 8.72 -5.41
N MET A 80 -15.55 8.84 -6.24
CA MET A 80 -15.18 10.10 -6.88
C MET A 80 -14.95 9.93 -8.37
N THR A 81 -15.08 11.03 -9.11
CA THR A 81 -14.81 11.08 -10.55
C THR A 81 -13.68 12.06 -10.80
N VAL A 82 -12.59 11.55 -11.37
CA VAL A 82 -11.49 12.36 -11.89
C VAL A 82 -11.83 12.75 -13.33
N ARG A 83 -11.64 14.02 -13.69
CA ARG A 83 -12.00 14.59 -14.98
C ARG A 83 -10.82 15.31 -15.60
#